data_AF-A0A7C4YJK7-F1
#
_entry.id   AF-A0A7C4YJK7-F1
#
_cell.length_a   1.000
_cell.length_b   1.000
_cell.length_c   1.000
_cell.angle_alpha   90.00
_cell.angle_beta   90.00
_cell.angle_gamma   90.00
#
_symmetry.space_group_name_H-M   'P 1'
#
loop_
_entity.id
_entity.type
_entity.pdbx_description
1 polymer ?
#
loop_
_entity_poly.entity_id
_entity_poly.type
_entity_poly.pdbx_seq_one_letter_code
_entity_poly.pdbx_strand_id
1 'polypeptide(L)'
;MKKNIRMFVGGGVILVSILACGTSQATPTPEAISPAKEIVQVSDTAVPPTDTPIQHQIVPVALPENRSSHAGDYDSSVTAAEKKSNGGDRFTFERFERPFNANTMNVYFPELDIIDTFVYQDDTWIYGTIQVVDRSAASASPYRFAMQVDNEVDGKGDYLILATNPPSTDWTVQGVQVYVDTNSDVGDLTAMLTDEGSQSDGYETLLFDQGKGNDDPDIAWIRVSPNDPNTVEIAVKRSVVGNPARYLVDMWAGHGMLDPKLFDFSDHFTHDQAGAADPGFPNFYPIKALFEIDNSCRMAVGFEPTGYEPGLCPSLAPDKPVGQPGGCTASPRQIIACTFGNGTWDPNTCTCTLPTAIPPPK
;
A
#
# COMPACT_ATOMS: atom_id res chain seq x y z
N MET A 1 50.52 43.19 22.35
CA MET A 1 49.84 43.90 23.47
C MET A 1 48.83 42.92 24.06
N LYS A 2 49.07 42.26 25.21
CA LYS A 2 48.62 42.65 26.58
C LYS A 2 47.25 43.35 26.54
N LYS A 3 46.15 42.88 27.16
CA LYS A 3 45.90 42.25 28.49
C LYS A 3 44.46 41.64 28.45
N ASN A 4 44.22 40.42 28.96
CA ASN A 4 43.69 40.07 30.31
C ASN A 4 42.24 40.54 30.57
N ILE A 5 41.25 39.77 31.06
CA ILE A 5 41.15 38.94 32.30
C ILE A 5 39.79 38.19 32.28
N ARG A 6 39.73 36.87 32.57
CA ARG A 6 39.09 36.14 33.73
C ARG A 6 37.57 36.33 33.91
N MET A 7 36.75 35.43 34.43
CA MET A 7 36.77 34.08 35.04
C MET A 7 35.28 33.74 35.28
N PHE A 8 34.85 32.48 35.28
CA PHE A 8 34.05 31.90 36.39
C PHE A 8 34.03 30.36 36.29
N VAL A 9 34.23 29.73 37.44
CA VAL A 9 34.44 28.30 37.73
C VAL A 9 33.19 27.78 38.43
N GLY A 10 32.67 26.60 38.09
CA GLY A 10 32.83 25.35 38.85
C GLY A 10 31.51 24.56 38.79
N GLY A 11 31.42 23.23 38.73
CA GLY A 11 32.36 22.17 39.08
C GLY A 11 31.81 21.38 40.27
N GLY A 12 31.32 20.15 40.06
CA GLY A 12 30.91 19.27 41.16
C GLY A 12 30.13 18.02 40.75
N VAL A 13 30.86 16.98 40.33
CA VAL A 13 30.38 15.58 40.29
C VAL A 13 30.91 14.88 41.54
N ILE A 14 30.05 14.20 42.29
CA ILE A 14 30.47 13.28 43.36
C ILE A 14 29.71 11.96 43.21
N LEU A 15 30.48 10.90 42.90
CA LEU A 15 30.15 9.50 43.07
C LEU A 15 30.70 9.05 44.43
N VAL A 16 29.92 8.37 45.25
CA VAL A 16 30.44 7.57 46.38
C VAL A 16 29.67 6.25 46.45
N SER A 17 30.43 5.17 46.45
CA SER A 17 30.02 3.78 46.64
C SER A 17 30.32 3.34 48.09
N ILE A 18 29.67 2.26 48.53
CA ILE A 18 30.13 1.17 49.45
C ILE A 18 29.24 0.92 50.69
N LEU A 19 28.75 -0.33 50.70
CA LEU A 19 28.40 -1.30 51.77
C LEU A 19 28.42 -0.88 53.26
N ALA A 20 27.43 -1.36 54.03
CA ALA A 20 27.60 -2.43 55.03
C ALA A 20 26.30 -2.82 55.78
N CYS A 21 26.34 -4.04 56.33
CA CYS A 21 25.34 -4.85 57.01
C CYS A 21 24.85 -4.29 58.36
N GLY A 22 23.64 -4.67 58.80
CA GLY A 22 23.18 -4.40 60.17
C GLY A 22 21.76 -4.89 60.49
N THR A 23 21.66 -6.15 60.93
CA THR A 23 20.48 -6.74 61.59
C THR A 23 20.15 -6.04 62.91
N SER A 24 18.87 -5.73 63.18
CA SER A 24 18.32 -5.64 64.54
C SER A 24 16.82 -5.91 64.53
N GLN A 25 16.45 -6.85 65.39
CA GLN A 25 15.12 -7.38 65.63
C GLN A 25 14.45 -6.55 66.74
N ALA A 26 13.21 -6.10 66.54
CA ALA A 26 12.38 -5.53 67.59
C ALA A 26 10.93 -6.01 67.49
N THR A 27 10.43 -6.44 68.64
CA THR A 27 9.17 -7.10 69.01
C THR A 27 7.91 -6.25 68.73
N PRO A 28 6.73 -6.86 68.48
CA PRO A 28 5.53 -6.14 68.04
C PRO A 28 4.78 -5.45 69.18
N THR A 29 4.15 -4.31 68.86
CA THR A 29 3.13 -3.64 69.67
C THR A 29 1.75 -3.90 69.04
N PRO A 30 0.70 -4.23 69.81
CA PRO A 30 -0.59 -4.62 69.26
C PRO A 30 -1.42 -3.39 68.89
N GLU A 31 -1.84 -3.31 67.63
CA GLU A 31 -2.76 -2.27 67.14
C GLU A 31 -4.19 -2.81 67.03
N ALA A 32 -5.13 -1.90 67.33
CA ALA A 32 -6.50 -2.16 67.68
C ALA A 32 -7.36 -2.70 66.53
N ILE A 33 -8.29 -3.59 66.88
CA ILE A 33 -9.26 -4.20 65.97
C ILE A 33 -10.28 -3.14 65.53
N SER A 34 -10.25 -2.77 64.25
CA SER A 34 -11.30 -1.96 63.61
C SER A 34 -12.49 -2.86 63.21
N PRO A 35 -13.75 -2.38 63.25
CA PRO A 35 -14.92 -3.22 63.01
C PRO A 35 -14.99 -3.72 61.56
N ALA A 36 -15.35 -5.00 61.42
CA ALA A 36 -15.55 -5.66 60.13
C ALA A 36 -16.59 -4.92 59.28
N LYS A 37 -16.18 -4.46 58.11
CA LYS A 37 -17.08 -3.99 57.05
C LYS A 37 -17.58 -5.21 56.30
N GLU A 38 -18.89 -5.40 56.34
CA GLU A 38 -19.64 -6.43 55.63
C GLU A 38 -19.28 -6.43 54.13
N ILE A 39 -18.77 -7.57 53.66
CA ILE A 39 -18.35 -7.77 52.26
C ILE A 39 -19.63 -8.06 51.46
N VAL A 40 -20.09 -7.06 50.72
CA VAL A 40 -21.09 -7.25 49.66
C VAL A 40 -20.39 -8.02 48.53
N GLN A 41 -20.74 -9.29 48.35
CA GLN A 41 -20.40 -10.06 47.15
C GLN A 41 -21.06 -9.38 45.94
N VAL A 42 -20.24 -8.78 45.07
CA VAL A 42 -20.66 -8.40 43.73
C VAL A 42 -20.64 -9.66 42.87
N SER A 43 -21.82 -10.08 42.45
CA SER A 43 -22.09 -11.17 41.52
C SER A 43 -21.75 -10.77 40.09
N ASP A 44 -21.44 -11.81 39.30
CA ASP A 44 -21.42 -11.91 37.84
C ASP A 44 -20.44 -11.04 37.05
N THR A 45 -19.23 -11.57 36.87
CA THR A 45 -18.50 -11.38 35.62
C THR A 45 -19.25 -12.12 34.51
N ALA A 46 -20.11 -11.42 33.77
CA ALA A 46 -20.69 -11.95 32.53
C ALA A 46 -19.54 -12.36 31.59
N VAL A 47 -19.44 -13.65 31.28
CA VAL A 47 -18.52 -14.14 30.24
C VAL A 47 -18.98 -13.49 28.94
N PRO A 48 -18.10 -12.80 28.19
CA PRO A 48 -18.48 -12.23 26.91
C PRO A 48 -19.03 -13.35 26.02
N PRO A 49 -20.13 -13.11 25.28
CA PRO A 49 -20.67 -14.12 24.40
C PRO A 49 -19.58 -14.60 23.43
N THR A 50 -19.36 -15.91 23.39
CA THR A 50 -18.52 -16.52 22.37
C THR A 50 -19.17 -16.27 21.02
N ASP A 51 -18.47 -15.58 20.11
CA ASP A 51 -18.92 -15.41 18.73
C ASP A 51 -19.22 -16.79 18.13
N THR A 52 -20.39 -16.92 17.49
CA THR A 52 -20.75 -18.16 16.81
C THR A 52 -19.76 -18.38 15.65
N PRO A 53 -19.19 -19.60 15.49
CA PRO A 53 -18.28 -19.87 14.39
C PRO A 53 -18.93 -19.57 13.03
N ILE A 54 -18.26 -18.75 12.21
CA ILE A 54 -18.70 -18.42 10.85
C ILE A 54 -18.75 -19.71 10.02
N GLN A 55 -19.88 -19.95 9.36
CA GLN A 55 -20.07 -21.12 8.50
C GLN A 55 -19.88 -20.70 7.04
N HIS A 56 -18.79 -21.18 6.45
CA HIS A 56 -18.46 -20.92 5.05
C HIS A 56 -19.19 -21.90 4.12
N GLN A 57 -19.77 -21.38 3.04
CA GLN A 57 -20.53 -22.15 2.05
C GLN A 57 -19.69 -22.42 0.79
N ILE A 58 -18.91 -21.43 0.36
CA ILE A 58 -18.12 -21.46 -0.86
C ILE A 58 -16.70 -21.01 -0.54
N VAL A 59 -15.73 -21.91 -0.69
CA VAL A 59 -14.31 -21.62 -0.50
C VAL A 59 -13.62 -21.72 -1.87
N PRO A 60 -12.69 -20.81 -2.22
CA PRO A 60 -11.94 -20.94 -3.46
C PRO A 60 -11.16 -22.27 -3.51
N VAL A 61 -10.87 -22.73 -4.72
CA VAL A 61 -10.18 -24.02 -4.95
C VAL A 61 -8.74 -23.80 -5.43
N ALA A 62 -8.28 -24.62 -6.38
CA ALA A 62 -7.04 -24.36 -7.10
C ALA A 62 -7.23 -23.19 -8.07
N LEU A 63 -6.14 -22.47 -8.36
CA LEU A 63 -6.15 -21.46 -9.41
C LEU A 63 -6.51 -22.11 -10.76
N PRO A 64 -7.24 -21.39 -11.63
CA PRO A 64 -7.45 -21.80 -13.01
C PRO A 64 -6.12 -22.08 -13.74
N GLU A 65 -6.14 -23.00 -14.71
CA GLU A 65 -4.94 -23.34 -15.51
C GLU A 65 -4.44 -22.15 -16.34
N ASN A 66 -5.38 -21.38 -16.90
CA ASN A 66 -5.06 -20.26 -17.77
C ASN A 66 -4.95 -18.96 -16.96
N ARG A 67 -3.81 -18.27 -17.10
CA ARG A 67 -3.62 -16.91 -16.61
C ARG A 67 -4.47 -15.93 -17.40
N SER A 68 -5.06 -14.97 -16.68
CA SER A 68 -5.80 -13.85 -17.25
C SER A 68 -4.87 -12.68 -17.60
N SER A 69 -3.86 -12.42 -16.77
CA SER A 69 -2.82 -11.42 -17.02
C SER A 69 -1.58 -11.65 -16.16
N HIS A 70 -0.54 -10.85 -16.38
CA HIS A 70 0.77 -10.96 -15.75
C HIS A 70 1.50 -9.61 -15.74
N ALA A 71 2.18 -9.30 -14.65
CA ALA A 71 3.12 -8.19 -14.54
C ALA A 71 4.32 -8.61 -13.68
N GLY A 72 5.50 -8.63 -14.30
CA GLY A 72 6.77 -8.73 -13.56
C GLY A 72 7.15 -7.37 -12.98
N ASP A 73 7.96 -7.41 -11.93
CA ASP A 73 8.44 -6.21 -11.24
C ASP A 73 9.97 -6.19 -11.11
N TYR A 74 10.51 -5.13 -10.49
CA TYR A 74 11.94 -5.05 -10.24
C TYR A 74 12.30 -5.82 -8.97
N ASP A 75 13.45 -6.51 -9.00
CA ASP A 75 14.02 -7.15 -7.81
C ASP A 75 15.03 -6.19 -7.20
N SER A 76 14.71 -5.59 -6.06
CA SER A 76 15.59 -4.65 -5.35
C SER A 76 16.66 -5.35 -4.51
N SER A 77 16.59 -6.66 -4.30
CA SER A 77 17.61 -7.43 -3.56
C SER A 77 19.01 -7.33 -4.17
N VAL A 78 19.10 -7.18 -5.49
CA VAL A 78 20.37 -7.08 -6.22
C VAL A 78 21.11 -5.76 -5.96
N THR A 79 20.41 -4.71 -5.55
CA THR A 79 20.98 -3.37 -5.27
C THR A 79 20.76 -2.91 -3.84
N ALA A 80 20.08 -3.68 -3.00
CA ALA A 80 19.78 -3.33 -1.62
C ALA A 80 21.03 -2.98 -0.79
N ALA A 81 22.16 -3.66 -1.03
CA ALA A 81 23.44 -3.36 -0.36
C ALA A 81 23.99 -1.96 -0.69
N GLU A 82 23.59 -1.39 -1.83
CA GLU A 82 23.91 -0.03 -2.27
C GLU A 82 22.89 1.00 -1.77
N LYS A 83 21.89 0.58 -0.98
CA LYS A 83 20.81 1.42 -0.43
C LYS A 83 19.98 2.10 -1.53
N LYS A 84 19.66 1.36 -2.57
CA LYS A 84 18.86 1.84 -3.70
C LYS A 84 17.99 0.71 -4.24
N SER A 85 16.87 1.10 -4.83
CA SER A 85 16.10 0.18 -5.66
C SER A 85 16.77 -0.08 -7.01
N ASN A 86 16.40 -1.17 -7.68
CA ASN A 86 16.95 -1.55 -8.99
C ASN A 86 16.16 -0.96 -10.17
N GLY A 87 15.18 -0.10 -9.88
CA GLY A 87 14.24 0.44 -10.84
C GLY A 87 12.92 0.79 -10.16
N GLY A 88 11.84 0.78 -10.93
CA GLY A 88 10.46 0.78 -10.40
C GLY A 88 9.96 2.11 -9.83
N ASP A 89 10.72 2.74 -8.93
CA ASP A 89 10.29 3.88 -8.13
C ASP A 89 10.05 5.12 -9.00
N ARG A 90 8.77 5.42 -9.21
CA ARG A 90 8.29 6.60 -9.90
C ARG A 90 7.14 7.21 -9.12
N PHE A 91 7.52 8.02 -8.13
CA PHE A 91 6.59 8.71 -7.24
C PHE A 91 5.40 9.36 -7.96
N THR A 92 5.65 10.11 -9.04
CA THR A 92 4.59 10.84 -9.76
C THR A 92 3.67 9.97 -10.61
N PHE A 93 3.86 8.66 -10.62
CA PHE A 93 3.11 7.68 -11.43
C PHE A 93 2.54 6.55 -10.57
N GLU A 94 2.46 6.73 -9.25
CA GLU A 94 1.96 5.69 -8.31
C GLU A 94 2.67 4.34 -8.47
N ARG A 95 3.98 4.40 -8.73
CA ARG A 95 4.84 3.22 -8.77
C ARG A 95 5.91 3.35 -7.70
N PHE A 96 5.90 2.44 -6.75
CA PHE A 96 6.76 2.46 -5.59
C PHE A 96 7.57 1.18 -5.55
N GLU A 97 8.88 1.36 -5.45
CA GLU A 97 9.84 0.28 -5.28
C GLU A 97 10.60 0.59 -3.99
N ARG A 98 9.90 0.48 -2.86
CA ARG A 98 10.35 0.99 -1.56
C ARG A 98 10.34 -0.08 -0.45
N PRO A 99 10.89 -1.29 -0.67
CA PRO A 99 11.04 -2.32 0.37
C PRO A 99 12.18 -1.98 1.35
N PHE A 100 12.26 -0.73 1.82
CA PHE A 100 13.32 -0.22 2.68
C PHE A 100 12.78 0.64 3.81
N ASN A 101 13.55 0.73 4.90
CA ASN A 101 13.20 1.61 6.02
C ASN A 101 13.40 3.09 5.68
N ALA A 102 12.58 3.94 6.32
CA ALA A 102 12.64 5.39 6.17
C ALA A 102 14.02 5.99 6.51
N ASN A 103 14.37 7.07 5.80
CA ASN A 103 15.49 7.99 5.99
C ASN A 103 16.90 7.43 5.80
N THR A 104 17.11 6.12 5.89
CA THR A 104 18.47 5.55 5.84
C THR A 104 18.63 4.43 4.82
N MET A 105 17.54 3.78 4.42
CA MET A 105 17.51 2.65 3.48
C MET A 105 18.60 1.60 3.79
N ASN A 106 18.89 1.38 5.06
CA ASN A 106 19.91 0.44 5.53
C ASN A 106 19.32 -0.88 6.02
N VAL A 107 17.99 -0.96 6.07
CA VAL A 107 17.22 -2.17 6.26
C VAL A 107 16.42 -2.37 5.00
N TYR A 108 16.51 -3.57 4.45
CA TYR A 108 15.79 -4.04 3.27
C TYR A 108 14.84 -5.16 3.72
N PHE A 109 13.61 -5.15 3.18
CA PHE A 109 12.52 -6.03 3.55
C PHE A 109 12.13 -6.92 2.36
N PRO A 110 12.78 -8.08 2.16
CA PRO A 110 12.50 -8.97 1.03
C PRO A 110 11.09 -9.57 1.05
N GLU A 111 10.39 -9.50 2.17
CA GLU A 111 8.99 -9.89 2.30
C GLU A 111 8.01 -8.87 1.68
N LEU A 112 8.48 -7.67 1.34
CA LEU A 112 7.72 -6.61 0.66
C LEU A 112 8.10 -6.44 -0.81
N ASP A 113 9.32 -6.83 -1.19
CA ASP A 113 9.87 -6.67 -2.54
C ASP A 113 9.16 -7.63 -3.51
N ILE A 114 8.22 -7.08 -4.29
CA ILE A 114 7.44 -7.84 -5.28
C ILE A 114 8.33 -8.10 -6.48
N ILE A 115 8.36 -9.35 -6.97
CA ILE A 115 9.12 -9.70 -8.19
C ILE A 115 8.23 -10.17 -9.33
N ASP A 116 7.05 -10.69 -9.00
CA ASP A 116 6.11 -11.15 -10.01
C ASP A 116 4.66 -11.15 -9.51
N THR A 117 3.74 -10.87 -10.43
CA THR A 117 2.31 -10.86 -10.14
C THR A 117 1.50 -11.48 -11.28
N PHE A 118 0.46 -12.21 -10.92
CA PHE A 118 -0.44 -12.84 -11.89
C PHE A 118 -1.89 -12.64 -11.50
N VAL A 119 -2.75 -12.69 -12.50
CA VAL A 119 -4.19 -12.65 -12.32
C VAL A 119 -4.81 -13.89 -12.95
N TYR A 120 -5.73 -14.52 -12.24
CA TYR A 120 -6.56 -15.59 -12.75
C TYR A 120 -8.03 -15.26 -12.49
N GLN A 121 -8.94 -15.86 -13.23
CA GLN A 121 -10.36 -15.77 -12.92
C GLN A 121 -11.11 -17.02 -13.37
N ASP A 122 -12.16 -17.35 -12.64
CA ASP A 122 -13.18 -18.33 -13.02
C ASP A 122 -14.57 -17.68 -12.98
N ASP A 123 -15.64 -18.47 -13.03
CA ASP A 123 -17.01 -17.94 -13.02
C ASP A 123 -17.40 -17.29 -11.67
N THR A 124 -16.67 -17.59 -10.59
CA THR A 124 -16.95 -17.13 -9.22
C THR A 124 -15.92 -16.14 -8.72
N TRP A 125 -14.64 -16.36 -9.00
CA TRP A 125 -13.52 -15.69 -8.34
C TRP A 125 -12.63 -14.93 -9.32
N ILE A 126 -12.11 -13.79 -8.88
CA ILE A 126 -10.88 -13.20 -9.37
C ILE A 126 -9.78 -13.53 -8.37
N TYR A 127 -8.64 -13.98 -8.86
CA TYR A 127 -7.47 -14.30 -8.05
C TYR A 127 -6.33 -13.36 -8.40
N GLY A 128 -5.74 -12.74 -7.38
CA GLY A 128 -4.46 -12.06 -7.46
C GLY A 128 -3.38 -12.92 -6.83
N THR A 129 -2.23 -13.03 -7.48
CA THR A 129 -1.06 -13.73 -6.91
C THR A 129 0.12 -12.78 -6.85
N ILE A 130 0.81 -12.76 -5.72
CA ILE A 130 1.91 -11.83 -5.41
C ILE A 130 3.11 -12.65 -4.97
N GLN A 131 4.14 -12.68 -5.79
CA GLN A 131 5.42 -13.31 -5.48
C GLN A 131 6.38 -12.24 -4.99
N VAL A 132 6.96 -12.44 -3.81
CA VAL A 132 8.00 -11.57 -3.25
C VAL A 132 9.34 -12.29 -3.16
N VAL A 133 10.43 -11.56 -2.91
CA VAL A 133 11.79 -12.13 -2.83
C VAL A 133 11.90 -13.21 -1.75
N ASP A 134 11.47 -12.93 -0.52
CA ASP A 134 11.53 -13.89 0.59
C ASP A 134 10.48 -13.60 1.68
N ARG A 135 9.41 -14.40 1.72
CA ARG A 135 8.36 -14.28 2.76
C ARG A 135 8.81 -14.77 4.13
N SER A 136 9.89 -15.52 4.24
CA SER A 136 10.34 -16.11 5.52
C SER A 136 11.04 -15.08 6.43
N ALA A 137 11.43 -13.92 5.89
CA ALA A 137 12.02 -12.81 6.64
C ALA A 137 11.01 -12.13 7.62
N ALA A 138 9.73 -12.47 7.50
CA ALA A 138 8.58 -12.10 8.31
C ALA A 138 8.69 -12.39 9.82
N SER A 139 9.56 -11.67 10.55
CA SER A 139 9.76 -11.92 11.98
C SER A 139 9.48 -10.73 12.89
N ALA A 140 9.14 -9.56 12.37
CA ALA A 140 9.11 -8.33 13.17
C ALA A 140 7.89 -7.40 13.03
N SER A 141 7.03 -7.54 12.01
CA SER A 141 5.88 -6.65 11.80
C SER A 141 4.81 -7.32 10.91
N PRO A 142 3.49 -7.10 11.13
CA PRO A 142 2.48 -7.61 10.21
C PRO A 142 2.53 -6.81 8.91
N TYR A 143 3.19 -7.38 7.91
CA TYR A 143 3.07 -6.93 6.53
C TYR A 143 1.75 -7.42 5.94
N ARG A 144 1.33 -6.71 4.90
CA ARG A 144 0.05 -6.82 4.23
C ARG A 144 0.28 -6.92 2.74
N PHE A 145 -0.69 -7.53 2.10
CA PHE A 145 -0.82 -7.65 0.67
C PHE A 145 -2.13 -7.02 0.26
N ALA A 146 -2.16 -6.41 -0.92
CA ALA A 146 -3.42 -5.94 -1.48
C ALA A 146 -3.53 -6.20 -2.98
N MET A 147 -4.78 -6.24 -3.44
CA MET A 147 -5.18 -6.24 -4.84
C MET A 147 -6.16 -5.07 -5.02
N GLN A 148 -5.80 -4.08 -5.83
CA GLN A 148 -6.69 -2.99 -6.23
C GLN A 148 -7.30 -3.31 -7.59
N VAL A 149 -8.62 -3.16 -7.71
CA VAL A 149 -9.38 -3.44 -8.93
C VAL A 149 -10.10 -2.17 -9.38
N ASP A 150 -9.90 -1.83 -10.65
CA ASP A 150 -10.59 -0.76 -11.37
C ASP A 150 -11.48 -1.43 -12.43
N ASN A 151 -12.79 -1.49 -12.18
CA ASN A 151 -13.73 -2.22 -13.03
C ASN A 151 -14.33 -1.38 -14.18
N GLU A 152 -14.05 -0.08 -14.19
CA GLU A 152 -14.51 0.88 -15.18
C GLU A 152 -13.45 1.11 -16.27
N VAL A 153 -12.18 0.81 -15.94
CA VAL A 153 -10.97 0.99 -16.76
C VAL A 153 -10.66 2.47 -16.99
N ASP A 154 -10.82 3.30 -15.97
CA ASP A 154 -10.58 4.75 -16.05
C ASP A 154 -9.31 5.21 -15.29
N GLY A 155 -8.65 4.28 -14.59
CA GLY A 155 -7.46 4.53 -13.80
C GLY A 155 -7.75 4.72 -12.30
N LYS A 156 -9.00 4.89 -11.90
CA LYS A 156 -9.40 5.05 -10.49
C LYS A 156 -9.74 3.68 -9.93
N GLY A 157 -9.21 3.36 -8.76
CA GLY A 157 -9.48 2.06 -8.15
C GLY A 157 -10.83 2.05 -7.44
N ASP A 158 -11.72 1.14 -7.81
CA ASP A 158 -13.07 1.04 -7.22
C ASP A 158 -13.09 0.11 -6.00
N TYR A 159 -12.28 -0.95 -6.02
CA TYR A 159 -12.23 -1.94 -4.95
C TYR A 159 -10.80 -2.21 -4.48
N LEU A 160 -10.64 -2.32 -3.16
CA LEU A 160 -9.39 -2.73 -2.54
C LEU A 160 -9.61 -3.97 -1.68
N ILE A 161 -8.90 -5.05 -2.02
CA ILE A 161 -8.82 -6.24 -1.20
C ILE A 161 -7.51 -6.16 -0.44
N LEU A 162 -7.58 -5.92 0.87
CA LEU A 162 -6.42 -5.81 1.75
C LEU A 162 -6.36 -7.03 2.66
N ALA A 163 -5.19 -7.63 2.81
CA ALA A 163 -5.05 -8.82 3.62
C ALA A 163 -3.72 -8.86 4.39
N THR A 164 -3.77 -9.30 5.64
CA THR A 164 -2.54 -9.57 6.40
C THR A 164 -1.85 -10.84 5.88
N ASN A 165 -0.55 -10.95 6.16
CA ASN A 165 0.22 -12.14 5.82
C ASN A 165 -0.47 -13.47 6.21
N PRO A 166 -0.77 -14.38 5.24
CA PRO A 166 -1.47 -15.63 5.52
C PRO A 166 -0.56 -16.65 6.23
N PRO A 167 -1.11 -17.43 7.17
CA PRO A 167 -0.32 -18.35 7.99
C PRO A 167 -0.01 -19.69 7.32
N SER A 168 -0.78 -20.10 6.31
CA SER A 168 -0.68 -21.44 5.71
C SER A 168 -1.18 -21.46 4.27
N THR A 169 -1.13 -22.64 3.66
CA THR A 169 -1.62 -22.93 2.31
C THR A 169 -3.13 -23.16 2.25
N ASP A 170 -3.82 -23.13 3.39
CA ASP A 170 -5.28 -23.25 3.45
C ASP A 170 -5.91 -21.87 3.26
N TRP A 171 -6.98 -21.79 2.46
CA TRP A 171 -7.74 -20.56 2.31
C TRP A 171 -8.34 -20.13 3.65
N THR A 172 -8.14 -18.87 4.00
CA THR A 172 -8.72 -18.25 5.19
C THR A 172 -9.27 -16.86 4.88
N VAL A 173 -10.34 -16.49 5.58
CA VAL A 173 -10.83 -15.10 5.60
C VAL A 173 -10.13 -14.25 6.65
N GLN A 174 -9.38 -14.87 7.57
CA GLN A 174 -8.73 -14.16 8.67
C GLN A 174 -7.72 -13.14 8.14
N GLY A 175 -7.79 -11.93 8.69
CA GLY A 175 -7.01 -10.79 8.24
C GLY A 175 -7.36 -10.23 6.86
N VAL A 176 -8.43 -10.68 6.19
CA VAL A 176 -8.89 -10.16 4.89
C VAL A 176 -9.97 -9.11 5.07
N GLN A 177 -9.83 -8.01 4.34
CA GLN A 177 -10.79 -6.91 4.28
C GLN A 177 -11.05 -6.53 2.82
N VAL A 178 -12.28 -6.12 2.52
CA VAL A 178 -12.64 -5.55 1.22
C VAL A 178 -13.22 -4.17 1.43
N TYR A 179 -12.61 -3.19 0.78
CA TYR A 179 -13.06 -1.81 0.75
C TYR A 179 -13.54 -1.45 -0.66
N VAL A 180 -14.42 -0.46 -0.73
CA VAL A 180 -14.90 0.14 -1.97
C VAL A 180 -14.79 1.66 -1.85
N ASP A 181 -14.37 2.29 -2.95
CA ASP A 181 -14.46 3.74 -3.15
C ASP A 181 -15.89 4.05 -3.63
N THR A 182 -16.72 4.61 -2.76
CA THR A 182 -18.12 4.88 -3.11
C THR A 182 -18.35 6.23 -3.75
N ASN A 183 -17.39 7.14 -3.58
CA ASN A 183 -17.48 8.52 -4.06
C ASN A 183 -16.66 8.74 -5.35
N SER A 184 -15.87 7.74 -5.77
CA SER A 184 -15.01 7.69 -6.96
C SER A 184 -13.90 8.74 -6.95
N ASP A 185 -13.35 9.06 -5.77
CA ASP A 185 -12.33 10.09 -5.57
C ASP A 185 -10.89 9.57 -5.47
N VAL A 186 -10.67 8.24 -5.43
CA VAL A 186 -9.34 7.63 -5.56
C VAL A 186 -8.67 8.14 -6.85
N GLY A 187 -7.55 8.84 -6.70
CA GLY A 187 -6.76 9.44 -7.79
C GLY A 187 -7.33 10.74 -8.36
N ASP A 188 -8.26 11.37 -7.64
CA ASP A 188 -8.83 12.73 -7.84
C ASP A 188 -8.97 13.16 -9.32
N LEU A 189 -8.20 14.13 -9.79
CA LEU A 189 -8.34 14.71 -11.13
C LEU A 189 -7.57 13.92 -12.18
N THR A 190 -6.39 13.41 -11.82
CA THR A 190 -5.48 12.72 -12.72
C THR A 190 -5.11 11.34 -12.19
N ALA A 191 -5.97 10.35 -12.46
CA ALA A 191 -5.75 8.97 -12.04
C ALA A 191 -4.32 8.46 -12.31
N MET A 192 -3.72 7.83 -11.29
CA MET A 192 -2.34 7.33 -11.29
C MET A 192 -1.26 8.40 -11.50
N LEU A 193 -1.58 9.69 -11.32
CA LEU A 193 -0.65 10.81 -11.34
C LEU A 193 -0.88 11.67 -10.09
N THR A 194 0.19 12.29 -9.62
CA THR A 194 0.12 13.18 -8.45
C THR A 194 -0.72 14.42 -8.73
N ASP A 195 -1.75 14.65 -7.90
CA ASP A 195 -2.55 15.85 -7.86
C ASP A 195 -2.16 16.78 -6.69
N GLU A 196 -1.91 18.06 -7.01
CA GLU A 196 -1.64 19.06 -5.98
C GLU A 196 -2.91 19.41 -5.20
N GLY A 197 -2.91 19.14 -3.89
CA GLY A 197 -4.01 19.50 -3.01
C GLY A 197 -5.24 18.60 -3.14
N SER A 198 -5.01 17.35 -3.58
CA SER A 198 -6.02 16.29 -3.65
C SER A 198 -6.88 16.25 -2.38
N GLN A 199 -8.17 16.02 -2.57
CA GLN A 199 -9.14 15.84 -1.48
C GLN A 199 -9.57 14.38 -1.32
N SER A 200 -8.98 13.46 -2.09
CA SER A 200 -9.22 12.01 -2.00
C SER A 200 -9.16 11.54 -0.54
N ASP A 201 -10.13 10.73 -0.13
CA ASP A 201 -10.12 10.05 1.17
C ASP A 201 -9.79 8.55 1.07
N GLY A 202 -9.38 8.12 -0.12
CA GLY A 202 -9.00 6.77 -0.45
C GLY A 202 -10.21 5.83 -0.45
N TYR A 203 -10.00 4.58 -0.08
CA TYR A 203 -11.11 3.64 0.09
C TYR A 203 -11.75 3.80 1.47
N GLU A 204 -12.99 4.30 1.49
CA GLU A 204 -13.68 4.79 2.67
C GLU A 204 -14.77 3.83 3.19
N THR A 205 -15.27 2.93 2.35
CA THR A 205 -16.36 1.99 2.73
C THR A 205 -15.86 0.56 2.90
N LEU A 206 -15.91 0.03 4.12
CA LEU A 206 -15.61 -1.37 4.44
C LEU A 206 -16.82 -2.29 4.14
N LEU A 207 -16.69 -3.18 3.15
CA LEU A 207 -17.73 -4.14 2.75
C LEU A 207 -17.61 -5.49 3.47
N PHE A 208 -16.38 -5.91 3.77
CA PHE A 208 -16.08 -7.22 4.34
C PHE A 208 -14.88 -7.13 5.28
N ASP A 209 -14.97 -7.79 6.43
CA ASP A 209 -13.91 -7.91 7.44
C ASP A 209 -13.95 -9.31 8.03
N GLN A 210 -13.07 -10.17 7.53
CA GLN A 210 -12.77 -11.48 8.12
C GLN A 210 -13.98 -12.41 8.27
N GLY A 211 -14.77 -12.52 7.21
CA GLY A 211 -16.00 -13.33 7.19
C GLY A 211 -17.22 -12.61 7.72
N LYS A 212 -17.09 -11.33 8.11
CA LYS A 212 -18.18 -10.47 8.56
C LYS A 212 -18.43 -9.37 7.51
N GLY A 213 -19.68 -8.95 7.35
CA GLY A 213 -20.09 -7.94 6.36
C GLY A 213 -20.83 -8.55 5.17
N ASN A 214 -21.76 -7.78 4.59
CA ASN A 214 -22.52 -8.09 3.36
C ASN A 214 -23.33 -9.40 3.28
N ASP A 215 -23.81 -9.96 4.40
CA ASP A 215 -24.61 -11.21 4.48
C ASP A 215 -23.94 -12.48 3.89
N ASP A 216 -22.76 -12.35 3.28
CA ASP A 216 -21.99 -13.41 2.63
C ASP A 216 -20.62 -13.54 3.33
N PRO A 217 -20.38 -14.61 4.11
CA PRO A 217 -19.12 -14.81 4.82
C PRO A 217 -17.95 -15.18 3.92
N ASP A 218 -18.21 -15.37 2.62
CA ASP A 218 -17.27 -15.95 1.65
C ASP A 218 -16.91 -14.94 0.56
N ILE A 219 -16.76 -13.66 0.88
CA ILE A 219 -16.50 -12.60 -0.11
C ILE A 219 -15.06 -12.63 -0.62
N ALA A 220 -14.09 -12.75 0.28
CA ALA A 220 -12.68 -12.72 -0.07
C ALA A 220 -11.84 -13.60 0.86
N TRP A 221 -10.75 -14.12 0.32
CA TRP A 221 -9.90 -15.12 0.94
C TRP A 221 -8.43 -14.86 0.63
N ILE A 222 -7.55 -15.35 1.49
CA ILE A 222 -6.11 -15.34 1.28
C ILE A 222 -5.48 -16.68 1.67
N ARG A 223 -4.37 -17.03 1.02
CA ARG A 223 -3.48 -18.13 1.43
C ARG A 223 -2.04 -17.91 0.97
N VAL A 224 -1.14 -18.74 1.49
CA VAL A 224 0.17 -19.01 0.86
C VAL A 224 -0.04 -19.95 -0.33
N SER A 225 0.67 -19.74 -1.42
CA SER A 225 0.61 -20.69 -2.54
C SER A 225 1.11 -22.06 -2.10
N PRO A 226 0.39 -23.16 -2.41
CA PRO A 226 0.87 -24.51 -2.12
C PRO A 226 2.09 -24.90 -2.97
N ASN A 227 2.38 -24.15 -4.03
CA ASN A 227 3.47 -24.44 -4.97
C ASN A 227 4.72 -23.59 -4.73
N ASP A 228 4.58 -22.45 -4.04
CA ASP A 228 5.67 -21.54 -3.73
C ASP A 228 5.45 -20.82 -2.39
N PRO A 229 6.28 -21.06 -1.36
CA PRO A 229 6.15 -20.39 -0.07
C PRO A 229 6.39 -18.88 -0.13
N ASN A 230 6.96 -18.34 -1.21
CA ASN A 230 7.16 -16.90 -1.39
C ASN A 230 6.00 -16.22 -2.14
N THR A 231 4.97 -16.98 -2.53
CA THR A 231 3.80 -16.46 -3.22
C THR A 231 2.58 -16.43 -2.30
N VAL A 232 1.86 -15.31 -2.31
CA VAL A 232 0.54 -15.15 -1.71
C VAL A 232 -0.53 -15.17 -2.78
N GLU A 233 -1.67 -15.78 -2.48
CA GLU A 233 -2.83 -15.82 -3.36
C GLU A 233 -4.02 -15.18 -2.63
N ILE A 234 -4.62 -14.18 -3.25
CA ILE A 234 -5.84 -13.49 -2.83
C ILE A 234 -6.95 -13.91 -3.78
N ALA A 235 -8.15 -14.19 -3.25
CA ALA A 235 -9.34 -14.43 -4.06
C ALA A 235 -10.47 -13.48 -3.62
N VAL A 236 -11.20 -12.92 -4.58
CA VAL A 236 -12.41 -12.12 -4.33
C VAL A 236 -13.54 -12.57 -5.24
N LYS A 237 -14.76 -12.63 -4.72
CA LYS A 237 -15.93 -12.96 -5.53
C LYS A 237 -16.13 -11.90 -6.61
N ARG A 238 -16.28 -12.36 -7.85
CA ARG A 238 -16.60 -11.50 -9.00
C ARG A 238 -17.85 -10.68 -8.78
N SER A 239 -18.86 -11.26 -8.14
CA SER A 239 -20.13 -10.58 -7.85
C SER A 239 -19.99 -9.39 -6.91
N VAL A 240 -18.93 -9.35 -6.08
CA VAL A 240 -18.67 -8.23 -5.17
C VAL A 240 -18.07 -7.05 -5.91
N VAL A 241 -17.23 -7.30 -6.91
CA VAL A 241 -16.56 -6.28 -7.73
C VAL A 241 -17.30 -5.95 -9.03
N GLY A 242 -18.62 -6.18 -9.06
CA GLY A 242 -19.47 -5.80 -10.21
C GLY A 242 -19.52 -6.80 -11.38
N ASN A 243 -19.00 -8.02 -11.21
CA ASN A 243 -18.85 -9.03 -12.28
C ASN A 243 -18.20 -8.48 -13.56
N PRO A 244 -17.01 -7.88 -13.46
CA PRO A 244 -16.42 -7.18 -14.58
C PRO A 244 -16.06 -8.17 -15.69
N ALA A 245 -16.35 -7.78 -16.92
CA ALA A 245 -15.85 -8.46 -18.12
C ALA A 245 -14.46 -7.98 -18.51
N ARG A 246 -14.13 -6.73 -18.14
CA ARG A 246 -12.85 -6.05 -18.32
C ARG A 246 -12.52 -5.26 -17.06
N TYR A 247 -11.26 -5.18 -16.68
CA TYR A 247 -10.80 -4.39 -15.52
C TYR A 247 -9.29 -4.17 -15.59
N LEU A 248 -8.81 -3.17 -14.87
CA LEU A 248 -7.41 -3.04 -14.49
C LEU A 248 -7.21 -3.58 -13.07
N VAL A 249 -6.03 -4.11 -12.81
CA VAL A 249 -5.66 -4.62 -11.48
C VAL A 249 -4.17 -4.49 -11.25
N ASP A 250 -3.79 -4.07 -10.06
CA ASP A 250 -2.41 -4.12 -9.57
C ASP A 250 -2.36 -4.76 -8.17
N MET A 251 -1.14 -5.08 -7.77
CA MET A 251 -0.86 -5.74 -6.50
C MET A 251 0.09 -4.90 -5.69
N TRP A 252 -0.10 -4.94 -4.37
CA TRP A 252 0.64 -4.13 -3.42
C TRP A 252 1.14 -5.00 -2.28
N ALA A 253 2.30 -4.63 -1.74
CA ALA A 253 2.86 -5.17 -0.51
C ALA A 253 3.32 -4.02 0.38
N GLY A 254 3.13 -4.14 1.68
CA GLY A 254 3.61 -3.11 2.60
C GLY A 254 3.34 -3.39 4.06
N HIS A 255 3.86 -2.55 4.95
CA HIS A 255 3.55 -2.59 6.38
C HIS A 255 2.34 -1.69 6.72
N GLY A 256 2.40 -0.96 7.84
CA GLY A 256 1.33 -0.07 8.28
C GLY A 256 1.06 1.09 7.33
N MET A 257 1.97 1.39 6.40
CA MET A 257 1.76 2.39 5.35
C MET A 257 0.75 1.94 4.29
N LEU A 258 0.51 0.63 4.12
CA LEU A 258 -0.53 0.14 3.23
C LEU A 258 -1.91 0.31 3.91
N ASP A 259 -2.36 1.56 3.92
CA ASP A 259 -3.61 2.06 4.51
C ASP A 259 -4.62 2.37 3.39
N PRO A 260 -5.84 1.80 3.43
CA PRO A 260 -6.90 2.08 2.46
C PRO A 260 -7.15 3.57 2.21
N LYS A 261 -6.95 4.43 3.23
CA LYS A 261 -7.21 5.88 3.15
C LYS A 261 -6.14 6.70 2.46
N LEU A 262 -5.06 6.06 2.03
CA LEU A 262 -3.91 6.71 1.42
C LEU A 262 -3.67 6.25 -0.02
N PHE A 263 -4.56 5.45 -0.60
CA PHE A 263 -4.40 4.99 -1.98
C PHE A 263 -4.48 6.15 -2.97
N ASP A 264 -3.67 6.03 -4.02
CA ASP A 264 -3.04 7.15 -4.72
C ASP A 264 -2.14 7.96 -3.77
N PHE A 265 -1.12 7.28 -3.25
CA PHE A 265 -0.25 7.79 -2.19
C PHE A 265 0.42 9.10 -2.56
N SER A 266 0.74 9.30 -3.84
CA SER A 266 1.40 10.52 -4.29
C SER A 266 0.52 11.76 -4.17
N ASP A 267 -0.79 11.62 -4.00
CA ASP A 267 -1.71 12.73 -3.70
C ASP A 267 -1.60 13.21 -2.26
N HIS A 268 -1.22 12.33 -1.34
CA HIS A 268 -1.12 12.63 0.09
C HIS A 268 0.26 13.14 0.52
N PHE A 269 1.26 12.98 -0.34
CA PHE A 269 2.63 13.38 -0.07
C PHE A 269 3.17 14.23 -1.21
N THR A 270 4.00 15.22 -0.92
CA THR A 270 4.90 15.74 -1.95
C THR A 270 6.07 14.78 -2.14
N HIS A 271 6.73 14.83 -3.29
CA HIS A 271 7.95 14.03 -3.51
C HIS A 271 9.03 14.35 -2.46
N ASP A 272 9.12 15.60 -1.99
CA ASP A 272 10.01 16.01 -0.90
C ASP A 272 9.67 15.31 0.43
N GLN A 273 8.40 15.11 0.73
CA GLN A 273 7.91 14.43 1.93
C GLN A 273 8.06 12.90 1.82
N ALA A 274 7.73 12.33 0.67
CA ALA A 274 7.79 10.90 0.41
C ALA A 274 9.23 10.37 0.32
N GLY A 275 10.14 11.17 -0.24
CA GLY A 275 11.49 10.76 -0.58
C GLY A 275 11.54 9.88 -1.84
N ALA A 276 12.74 9.38 -2.17
CA ALA A 276 12.99 8.56 -3.36
C ALA A 276 13.92 7.38 -3.06
N ALA A 277 13.68 6.24 -3.73
CA ALA A 277 14.52 5.04 -3.59
C ALA A 277 15.82 5.09 -4.42
N ASP A 278 15.91 5.99 -5.40
CA ASP A 278 17.06 6.12 -6.29
C ASP A 278 17.97 7.32 -5.91
N PRO A 279 19.24 7.09 -5.55
CA PRO A 279 20.24 8.14 -5.30
C PRO A 279 20.45 9.12 -6.48
N GLY A 280 20.02 8.76 -7.69
CA GLY A 280 19.97 9.64 -8.87
C GLY A 280 19.06 10.85 -8.70
N PHE A 281 18.20 10.88 -7.68
CA PHE A 281 17.36 12.00 -7.29
C PHE A 281 17.85 12.66 -5.99
N PRO A 282 18.98 13.39 -5.99
CA PRO A 282 19.66 13.83 -4.76
C PRO A 282 18.85 14.81 -3.88
N ASN A 283 17.83 15.47 -4.44
CA ASN A 283 16.95 16.35 -3.67
C ASN A 283 15.89 15.57 -2.87
N PHE A 284 15.51 14.39 -3.35
CA PHE A 284 14.44 13.58 -2.77
C PHE A 284 14.99 12.38 -2.00
N TYR A 285 16.13 11.82 -2.40
CA TYR A 285 16.77 10.70 -1.73
C TYR A 285 17.22 11.04 -0.29
N PRO A 286 17.10 10.10 0.67
CA PRO A 286 16.52 8.75 0.55
C PRO A 286 14.99 8.74 0.69
N ILE A 287 14.38 7.55 0.68
CA ILE A 287 12.97 7.34 1.08
C ILE A 287 12.71 7.98 2.45
N LYS A 288 11.55 8.60 2.65
CA LYS A 288 11.15 9.32 3.88
C LYS A 288 9.80 8.85 4.41
N ALA A 289 8.72 9.61 4.22
CA ALA A 289 7.42 9.34 4.83
C ALA A 289 6.64 8.21 4.16
N LEU A 290 6.93 7.92 2.89
CA LEU A 290 6.31 6.83 2.13
C LEU A 290 7.35 5.72 1.92
N PHE A 291 7.44 4.82 2.89
CA PHE A 291 8.44 3.75 3.01
C PHE A 291 7.76 2.41 3.29
N GLU A 292 8.51 1.31 3.16
CA GLU A 292 7.98 -0.04 3.40
C GLU A 292 6.71 -0.33 2.58
N ILE A 293 6.75 0.03 1.29
CA ILE A 293 5.68 -0.18 0.33
C ILE A 293 6.28 -0.56 -1.03
N ASP A 294 5.58 -1.44 -1.73
CA ASP A 294 5.93 -1.91 -3.06
C ASP A 294 4.65 -2.18 -3.85
N ASN A 295 4.66 -1.91 -5.15
CA ASN A 295 3.52 -2.24 -6.01
C ASN A 295 3.91 -2.53 -7.46
N SER A 296 3.21 -3.51 -8.01
CA SER A 296 3.27 -3.79 -9.43
C SER A 296 2.62 -2.67 -10.22
N CYS A 297 3.00 -2.56 -11.49
CA CYS A 297 2.18 -1.85 -12.46
C CYS A 297 0.83 -2.56 -12.70
N ARG A 298 -0.14 -1.84 -13.29
CA ARG A 298 -1.47 -2.39 -13.60
C ARG A 298 -1.43 -3.35 -14.78
N MET A 299 -2.23 -4.38 -14.65
CA MET A 299 -2.52 -5.41 -15.63
C MET A 299 -3.92 -5.21 -16.21
N ALA A 300 -4.04 -5.31 -17.54
CA ALA A 300 -5.34 -5.38 -18.21
C ALA A 300 -5.86 -6.82 -18.21
N VAL A 301 -7.14 -7.00 -17.86
CA VAL A 301 -7.84 -8.28 -17.94
C VAL A 301 -9.08 -8.15 -18.79
N GLY A 302 -9.30 -9.11 -19.71
CA GLY A 302 -10.51 -9.18 -20.54
C GLY A 302 -10.51 -8.26 -21.76
N PHE A 303 -9.40 -7.56 -22.03
CA PHE A 303 -9.22 -6.73 -23.23
C PHE A 303 -7.74 -6.60 -23.59
N GLU A 304 -7.47 -6.21 -24.84
CA GLU A 304 -6.12 -5.84 -25.29
C GLU A 304 -5.90 -4.35 -24.98
N PRO A 305 -4.89 -3.99 -24.15
CA PRO A 305 -4.65 -2.61 -23.79
C PRO A 305 -4.16 -1.79 -24.98
N THR A 306 -4.54 -0.52 -25.02
CA THR A 306 -4.06 0.43 -26.03
C THR A 306 -2.71 1.06 -25.66
N GLY A 307 -2.31 0.95 -24.39
CA GLY A 307 -1.13 1.57 -23.81
C GLY A 307 -1.38 2.99 -23.30
N TYR A 308 -2.64 3.43 -23.27
CA TYR A 308 -3.06 4.73 -22.74
C TYR A 308 -3.81 4.62 -21.41
N GLU A 309 -4.13 3.40 -20.99
CA GLU A 309 -4.80 3.15 -19.73
C GLU A 309 -3.85 3.51 -18.56
N PRO A 310 -4.31 4.28 -17.55
CA PRO A 310 -3.45 4.73 -16.46
C PRO A 310 -2.83 3.58 -15.67
N GLY A 311 -1.59 3.76 -15.21
CA GLY A 311 -0.88 2.80 -14.37
C GLY A 311 -0.40 1.52 -15.06
N LEU A 312 -0.71 1.30 -16.35
CA LEU A 312 -0.31 0.08 -17.04
C LEU A 312 1.20 -0.16 -17.02
N CYS A 313 1.54 -1.45 -16.99
CA CYS A 313 2.91 -1.88 -17.21
C CYS A 313 3.46 -1.32 -18.53
N PRO A 314 4.72 -0.86 -18.56
CA PRO A 314 5.36 -0.45 -19.80
C PRO A 314 5.42 -1.65 -20.75
N SER A 315 4.45 -1.74 -21.66
CA SER A 315 4.57 -2.67 -22.77
C SER A 315 5.55 -2.08 -23.76
N LEU A 316 6.37 -2.94 -24.37
CA LEU A 316 6.88 -2.62 -25.70
C LEU A 316 5.63 -2.59 -26.58
N ALA A 317 5.00 -1.41 -26.71
CA ALA A 317 3.88 -1.24 -27.62
C ALA A 317 4.31 -1.88 -28.95
N PRO A 318 3.59 -2.89 -29.47
CA PRO A 318 3.94 -3.43 -30.76
C PRO A 318 3.96 -2.26 -31.74
N ASP A 319 5.06 -2.13 -32.49
CA ASP A 319 5.17 -1.12 -33.53
C ASP A 319 3.84 -1.13 -34.31
N LYS A 320 3.10 -0.02 -34.28
CA LYS A 320 1.85 0.09 -35.05
C LYS A 320 2.18 -0.40 -36.46
N PRO A 321 1.40 -1.32 -37.05
CA PRO A 321 1.58 -1.65 -38.46
C PRO A 321 1.53 -0.34 -39.24
N VAL A 322 2.66 0.01 -39.86
CA VAL A 322 2.84 1.21 -40.66
C VAL A 322 1.82 1.14 -41.79
N GLY A 323 0.68 1.82 -41.65
CA GLY A 323 -0.37 1.71 -42.67
C GLY A 323 -1.78 2.24 -42.38
N GLN A 324 -2.12 2.69 -41.17
CA GLN A 324 -3.43 3.33 -40.95
C GLN A 324 -3.34 4.86 -41.08
N PRO A 325 -3.96 5.49 -42.10
CA PRO A 325 -4.04 6.93 -42.20
C PRO A 325 -5.18 7.45 -41.31
N GLY A 326 -4.89 8.47 -40.49
CA GLY A 326 -5.90 9.41 -40.01
C GLY A 326 -6.15 9.47 -38.51
N GLY A 327 -5.09 9.60 -37.72
CA GLY A 327 -5.15 10.06 -36.33
C GLY A 327 -3.72 10.37 -35.93
N CYS A 328 -3.40 11.64 -35.72
CA CYS A 328 -2.07 12.03 -35.29
C CYS A 328 -1.82 11.47 -33.87
N THR A 329 -0.57 11.11 -33.57
CA THR A 329 -0.22 10.59 -32.23
C THR A 329 0.40 11.73 -31.43
N ALA A 330 -0.33 12.22 -30.42
CA ALA A 330 0.27 13.05 -29.39
C ALA A 330 0.93 12.15 -28.34
N SER A 331 2.11 12.53 -27.87
CA SER A 331 2.63 12.03 -26.60
C SER A 331 1.82 12.58 -25.43
N PRO A 332 1.71 11.85 -24.30
CA PRO A 332 1.13 12.37 -23.06
C PRO A 332 1.71 13.74 -22.68
N ARG A 333 3.02 13.95 -22.90
CA ARG A 333 3.68 15.25 -22.70
C ARG A 333 3.08 16.40 -23.50
N GLN A 334 2.61 16.18 -24.72
CA GLN A 334 2.03 17.22 -25.57
C GLN A 334 0.62 17.60 -25.12
N ILE A 335 -0.17 16.62 -24.68
CA ILE A 335 -1.51 16.84 -24.12
C ILE A 335 -1.37 17.60 -22.80
N ILE A 336 -0.48 17.12 -21.92
CA ILE A 336 -0.17 17.74 -20.62
C ILE A 336 0.30 19.19 -20.82
N ALA A 337 1.24 19.45 -21.73
CA ALA A 337 1.71 20.80 -22.01
C ALA A 337 0.59 21.73 -22.54
N CYS A 338 -0.40 21.18 -23.25
CA CYS A 338 -1.54 21.94 -23.71
C CYS A 338 -2.46 22.35 -22.56
N THR A 339 -2.81 21.39 -21.70
CA THR A 339 -3.68 21.61 -20.54
C THR A 339 -3.06 22.62 -19.57
N PHE A 340 -1.76 22.51 -19.26
CA PHE A 340 -1.06 23.48 -18.42
C PHE A 340 -1.05 24.91 -18.98
N GLY A 341 -1.16 25.06 -20.31
CA GLY A 341 -1.30 26.36 -20.96
C GLY A 341 -2.72 26.93 -20.96
N ASN A 342 -3.66 26.32 -20.22
CA ASN A 342 -5.12 26.52 -20.38
C ASN A 342 -5.61 26.28 -21.82
N GLY A 343 -4.87 25.49 -22.60
CA GLY A 343 -5.22 25.19 -23.98
C GLY A 343 -6.27 24.10 -24.10
N THR A 344 -6.96 24.07 -25.24
CA THR A 344 -7.83 22.96 -25.64
C THR A 344 -7.10 22.09 -26.66
N TRP A 345 -6.98 20.80 -26.35
CA TRP A 345 -6.35 19.83 -27.24
C TRP A 345 -7.35 19.30 -28.29
N ASP A 346 -6.98 19.35 -29.57
CA ASP A 346 -7.74 18.70 -30.65
C ASP A 346 -7.11 17.34 -30.98
N PRO A 347 -7.79 16.22 -30.65
CA PRO A 347 -7.25 14.88 -30.89
C PRO A 347 -7.24 14.48 -32.37
N ASN A 348 -7.97 15.19 -33.24
CA ASN A 348 -8.01 14.88 -34.68
C ASN A 348 -6.83 15.52 -35.44
N THR A 349 -6.35 16.67 -34.95
CA THR A 349 -5.29 17.46 -35.60
C THR A 349 -3.99 17.49 -34.81
N CYS A 350 -4.00 17.07 -33.54
CA CYS A 350 -2.90 17.15 -32.59
C CYS A 350 -2.39 18.57 -32.40
N THR A 351 -3.33 19.50 -32.38
CA THR A 351 -3.03 20.89 -32.12
C THR A 351 -3.56 21.29 -30.76
N CYS A 352 -2.73 22.03 -30.02
CA CYS A 352 -3.15 22.75 -28.84
C CYS A 352 -3.63 24.14 -29.23
N THR A 353 -4.86 24.49 -28.87
CA THR A 353 -5.38 25.86 -29.02
C THR A 353 -5.31 26.57 -27.69
N LEU A 354 -4.36 27.49 -27.53
CA LEU A 354 -4.27 28.33 -26.34
C LEU A 354 -5.31 29.46 -26.41
N PRO A 355 -5.93 29.86 -25.29
CA PRO A 355 -6.83 30.99 -25.25
C PRO A 355 -6.09 32.25 -25.70
N THR A 356 -6.66 32.99 -26.65
CA THR A 356 -6.10 34.25 -27.11
C THR A 356 -5.98 35.20 -25.92
N ALA A 357 -4.77 35.69 -25.66
CA ALA A 357 -4.51 36.65 -24.59
C ALA A 357 -5.53 37.79 -24.66
N ILE A 358 -6.24 38.02 -23.55
CA ILE A 358 -7.09 39.20 -23.39
C ILE A 358 -6.18 40.41 -23.61
N PRO A 359 -6.46 41.28 -24.60
CA PRO A 359 -5.64 42.47 -24.80
C PRO A 359 -5.66 43.31 -23.52
N PRO A 360 -4.53 43.90 -23.12
CA PRO A 360 -4.46 44.68 -21.89
C PRO A 360 -5.53 45.79 -21.90
N PRO A 361 -6.15 46.08 -20.75
CA PRO A 361 -7.15 47.14 -20.64
C PRO A 361 -6.55 48.46 -21.13
N LYS A 362 -7.31 49.18 -21.95
CA LYS A 362 -6.92 50.48 -22.53
C LYS A 362 -6.87 51.59 -21.51
#